data_AF-H2Q496-F1
#
_entry.id   AF-H2Q496-F1
#
_cell.length_a   1.000
_cell.length_b   1.000
_cell.length_c   1.000
_cell.angle_alpha   90.00
_cell.angle_beta   90.00
_cell.angle_gamma   90.00
#
_symmetry.space_group_name_H-M   'P 1'
#
loop_
_entity.id
_entity.type
_entity.pdbx_description
1 polymer ?
#
loop_
_entity_poly.entity_id
_entity_poly.type
_entity_poly.pdbx_seq_one_letter_code
_entity_poly.pdbx_strand_id
1 'polypeptide(L)'
;MCSLPVPREPLRRVAVTGGTHGNEMSGVYLARHWLHAPAELQRASFSAVPVLANPAATSGCRRYVDHDLNRTFTSSFLNSRPTPDDPYEVTRARELNQLLGPKASGRAFDFVLDLHNTTANMGTCLIAKSSHEVFAMHLCRHLQLQYPELSCQVFLYQRSGEESYNLDSVAKNGLGLELGPQPQGVLRADIFSRMRTLVATVLDFIELFNQGTAFPAFEMEAYRPVGVVDFPRTEAGNLAGTVHPQLQDRDFQPLQPGAPIFQMFSGEDLLYEGESTVYPVFINEAAYYEKGVAFVQTEKFTFTVPAMPALTPAPSPAS
;
A
#
# COMPACT_ATOMS: atom_id res chain seq x y z
N MET A 1 3.42 -21.19 11.62
CA MET A 1 3.29 -20.13 10.59
C MET A 1 2.68 -20.78 9.36
N CYS A 2 1.36 -20.74 9.23
CA CYS A 2 0.68 -21.24 8.05
C CYS A 2 0.73 -20.13 6.98
N SER A 3 1.25 -20.45 5.80
CA SER A 3 0.99 -19.63 4.61
C SER A 3 -0.51 -19.43 4.47
N LEU A 4 -0.95 -18.20 4.20
CA LEU A 4 -2.32 -18.01 3.74
C LEU A 4 -2.48 -18.82 2.45
N PRO A 5 -3.61 -19.54 2.27
CA PRO A 5 -3.76 -20.40 1.11
C PRO A 5 -3.72 -19.54 -0.16
N VAL A 6 -2.73 -19.83 -1.02
CA VAL A 6 -2.68 -19.37 -2.41
C VAL A 6 -4.09 -19.52 -3.01
N PRO A 7 -4.66 -18.50 -3.67
CA PRO A 7 -5.96 -18.63 -4.31
C PRO A 7 -5.96 -19.86 -5.22
N ARG A 8 -6.97 -20.73 -5.06
CA ARG A 8 -7.15 -21.95 -5.87
C ARG A 8 -8.29 -21.82 -6.88
N GLU A 9 -8.88 -20.64 -6.95
CA GLU A 9 -10.00 -20.30 -7.83
C GLU A 9 -9.66 -18.98 -8.55
N PRO A 10 -10.23 -18.73 -9.75
CA PRO A 10 -10.08 -17.46 -10.44
C PRO A 10 -10.53 -16.28 -9.56
N LEU A 11 -9.77 -15.19 -9.57
CA LEU A 11 -10.16 -13.94 -8.91
C LEU A 11 -11.15 -13.19 -9.80
N ARG A 12 -12.41 -13.13 -9.39
CA ARG A 12 -13.48 -12.48 -10.16
C ARG A 12 -13.97 -11.21 -9.52
N ARG A 13 -13.85 -11.11 -8.19
CA ARG A 13 -14.24 -9.94 -7.42
C ARG A 13 -13.00 -9.14 -7.09
N VAL A 14 -12.64 -8.26 -8.01
CA VAL A 14 -11.48 -7.37 -7.90
C VAL A 14 -11.96 -5.93 -7.77
N ALA A 15 -11.34 -5.17 -6.89
CA ALA A 15 -11.59 -3.73 -6.78
C ALA A 15 -10.29 -2.93 -6.90
N VAL A 16 -10.40 -1.74 -7.49
CA VAL A 16 -9.34 -0.73 -7.52
C VAL A 16 -9.84 0.49 -6.76
N THR A 17 -9.23 0.77 -5.61
CA THR A 17 -9.63 1.87 -4.73
C THR A 17 -8.67 3.03 -4.87
N GLY A 18 -9.21 4.23 -5.01
CA GLY A 18 -8.45 5.47 -5.03
C GLY A 18 -9.07 6.50 -4.09
N GLY A 19 -8.26 7.45 -3.64
CA GLY A 19 -8.72 8.47 -2.69
C GLY A 19 -9.07 7.89 -1.32
N THR A 20 -8.35 6.84 -0.88
CA THR A 20 -8.37 6.40 0.53
C THR A 20 -7.92 7.56 1.42
N HIS A 21 -6.89 8.28 0.96
CA HIS A 21 -6.58 9.64 1.40
C HIS A 21 -7.00 10.63 0.32
N GLY A 22 -7.82 11.62 0.68
CA GLY A 22 -8.50 12.48 -0.29
C GLY A 22 -7.62 13.54 -0.99
N ASN A 23 -6.36 13.65 -0.60
CA ASN A 23 -5.37 14.58 -1.18
C ASN A 23 -4.24 13.87 -1.95
N GLU A 24 -4.35 12.55 -2.18
CA GLU A 24 -3.42 11.75 -2.98
C GLU A 24 -3.95 11.60 -4.41
N MET A 25 -3.53 12.53 -5.26
CA MET A 25 -4.32 12.91 -6.43
C MET A 25 -4.35 11.88 -7.56
N SER A 26 -3.32 11.02 -7.70
CA SER A 26 -3.28 10.04 -8.79
C SER A 26 -4.39 9.00 -8.63
N GLY A 27 -4.52 8.44 -7.42
CA GLY A 27 -5.60 7.50 -7.09
C GLY A 27 -6.99 8.15 -7.17
N VAL A 28 -7.13 9.38 -6.66
CA VAL A 28 -8.39 10.14 -6.72
C VAL A 28 -8.89 10.30 -8.16
N TYR A 29 -8.04 10.77 -9.07
CA TYR A 29 -8.45 11.05 -10.45
C TYR A 29 -8.59 9.79 -11.29
N LEU A 30 -7.80 8.74 -11.04
CA LEU A 30 -7.99 7.44 -11.69
C LEU A 30 -9.33 6.80 -11.29
N ALA A 31 -9.65 6.77 -9.99
CA ALA A 31 -10.95 6.27 -9.52
C ALA A 31 -12.12 7.06 -10.13
N ARG A 32 -12.05 8.39 -10.14
CA ARG A 32 -13.06 9.25 -10.78
C ARG A 32 -13.17 8.96 -12.28
N HIS A 33 -12.07 8.82 -12.99
CA HIS A 33 -12.07 8.52 -14.42
C HIS A 33 -12.77 7.18 -14.69
N TRP A 34 -12.37 6.11 -14.01
CA TRP A 34 -12.92 4.78 -14.25
C TRP A 34 -14.35 4.59 -13.74
N LEU A 35 -14.82 5.38 -12.77
CA LEU A 35 -16.25 5.42 -12.41
C LEU A 35 -17.13 5.90 -13.58
N HIS A 36 -16.60 6.72 -14.49
CA HIS A 36 -17.31 7.20 -15.69
C HIS A 36 -16.98 6.36 -16.94
N ALA A 37 -15.73 5.88 -17.06
CA ALA A 37 -15.22 5.13 -18.19
C ALA A 37 -14.51 3.84 -17.73
N PRO A 38 -15.27 2.79 -17.35
CA PRO A 38 -14.70 1.59 -16.71
C PRO A 38 -14.01 0.62 -17.67
N ALA A 39 -13.99 0.90 -18.99
CA ALA A 39 -13.52 -0.04 -20.01
C ALA A 39 -12.08 -0.53 -19.77
N GLU A 40 -11.20 0.33 -19.25
CA GLU A 40 -9.80 -0.02 -18.95
C GLU A 40 -9.65 -1.04 -17.81
N LEU A 41 -10.68 -1.19 -16.98
CA LEU A 41 -10.70 -2.14 -15.87
C LEU A 41 -11.26 -3.51 -16.26
N GLN A 42 -11.63 -3.70 -17.53
CA GLN A 42 -12.19 -4.95 -18.03
C GLN A 42 -11.08 -5.87 -18.55
N ARG A 43 -11.20 -7.16 -18.22
CA ARG A 43 -10.42 -8.27 -18.79
C ARG A 43 -11.39 -9.37 -19.22
N ALA A 44 -10.89 -10.40 -19.89
CA ALA A 44 -11.76 -11.45 -20.43
C ALA A 44 -12.46 -12.26 -19.32
N SER A 45 -11.76 -12.53 -18.21
CA SER A 45 -12.29 -13.36 -17.13
C SER A 45 -12.97 -12.57 -16.00
N PHE A 46 -12.77 -11.26 -15.90
CA PHE A 46 -13.31 -10.41 -14.84
C PHE A 46 -13.35 -8.93 -15.22
N SER A 47 -14.00 -8.10 -14.41
CA SER A 47 -13.92 -6.64 -14.51
C SER A 47 -13.71 -6.07 -13.12
N ALA A 48 -12.67 -5.25 -12.94
CA ALA A 48 -12.40 -4.63 -11.65
C ALA A 48 -13.39 -3.48 -11.37
N VAL A 49 -13.83 -3.37 -10.13
CA VAL A 49 -14.75 -2.33 -9.67
C VAL A 49 -13.93 -1.11 -9.19
N PRO A 50 -14.06 0.08 -9.82
CA PRO A 50 -13.43 1.29 -9.31
C PRO A 50 -14.21 1.81 -8.09
N VAL A 51 -13.48 2.23 -7.06
CA VAL A 51 -14.09 2.77 -5.82
C VAL A 51 -13.37 4.04 -5.40
N LEU A 52 -14.14 5.12 -5.19
CA LEU A 52 -13.65 6.30 -4.47
C LEU A 52 -13.78 6.04 -2.96
N ALA A 53 -12.67 5.78 -2.29
CA ALA A 53 -12.67 5.24 -0.94
C ALA A 53 -13.09 6.27 0.12
N ASN A 54 -12.61 7.52 0.05
CA ASN A 54 -13.02 8.59 0.97
C ASN A 54 -13.62 9.80 0.22
N PRO A 55 -14.93 9.77 -0.11
CA PRO A 55 -15.57 10.85 -0.87
C PRO A 55 -15.52 12.21 -0.18
N ALA A 56 -15.78 12.29 1.14
CA ALA A 56 -15.80 13.55 1.87
C ALA A 56 -14.39 14.19 1.95
N ALA A 57 -13.36 13.42 2.32
CA ALA A 57 -12.00 13.93 2.35
C ALA A 57 -11.52 14.34 0.94
N THR A 58 -11.90 13.57 -0.09
CA THR A 58 -11.60 13.89 -1.48
C THR A 58 -12.27 15.19 -1.93
N SER A 59 -13.52 15.43 -1.53
CA SER A 59 -14.23 16.69 -1.85
C SER A 59 -13.54 17.90 -1.22
N GLY A 60 -12.93 17.73 -0.04
CA GLY A 60 -12.16 18.76 0.64
C GLY A 60 -10.70 18.85 0.21
N CYS A 61 -10.20 17.95 -0.65
CA CYS A 61 -8.77 17.76 -0.93
C CYS A 61 -7.94 17.67 0.37
N ARG A 62 -8.42 16.87 1.32
CA ARG A 62 -7.77 16.59 2.62
C ARG A 62 -7.44 15.12 2.71
N ARG A 63 -6.46 14.78 3.57
CA ARG A 63 -6.11 13.38 3.83
C ARG A 63 -7.32 12.60 4.36
N TYR A 64 -7.95 13.12 5.41
CA TYR A 64 -9.15 12.58 6.05
C TYR A 64 -10.00 13.73 6.62
N VAL A 65 -11.22 13.42 7.10
CA VAL A 65 -12.13 14.34 7.78
C VAL A 65 -11.90 14.32 9.29
N ASP A 66 -12.10 13.15 9.93
CA ASP A 66 -12.03 13.00 11.38
C ASP A 66 -10.90 12.05 11.82
N HIS A 67 -10.67 10.97 11.08
CA HIS A 67 -9.64 9.97 11.39
C HIS A 67 -9.02 9.42 10.11
N ASP A 68 -7.75 9.02 10.14
CA ASP A 68 -7.11 8.34 8.99
C ASP A 68 -7.88 7.05 8.61
N LEU A 69 -8.52 7.04 7.42
CA LEU A 69 -9.31 5.90 6.92
C LEU A 69 -8.47 4.64 6.80
N ASN A 70 -7.20 4.76 6.45
CA ASN A 70 -6.31 3.62 6.30
C ASN A 70 -5.79 3.11 7.66
N ARG A 71 -6.46 3.47 8.77
CA ARG A 71 -6.24 2.96 10.13
C ARG A 71 -7.53 2.42 10.77
N THR A 72 -8.67 2.44 10.07
CA THR A 72 -9.99 2.12 10.64
C THR A 72 -10.54 0.75 10.24
N PHE A 73 -9.72 -0.16 9.70
CA PHE A 73 -10.17 -1.50 9.26
C PHE A 73 -9.83 -2.64 10.24
N THR A 74 -9.56 -2.35 11.50
CA THR A 74 -9.44 -3.36 12.55
C THR A 74 -10.81 -3.92 12.93
N SER A 75 -10.84 -5.10 13.55
CA SER A 75 -12.07 -5.73 14.03
C SER A 75 -12.78 -4.86 15.07
N SER A 76 -12.02 -4.10 15.87
CA SER A 76 -12.59 -3.15 16.84
C SER A 76 -13.44 -2.06 16.18
N PHE A 77 -12.97 -1.48 15.07
CA PHE A 77 -13.73 -0.48 14.32
C PHE A 77 -14.87 -1.12 13.53
N LEU A 78 -14.60 -2.22 12.81
CA LEU A 78 -15.56 -2.82 11.89
C LEU A 78 -16.75 -3.50 12.59
N ASN A 79 -16.53 -4.08 13.78
CA ASN A 79 -17.57 -4.80 14.53
C ASN A 79 -18.21 -3.98 15.65
N SER A 80 -17.71 -2.76 15.92
CA SER A 80 -18.33 -1.88 16.91
C SER A 80 -19.74 -1.45 16.47
N ARG A 81 -20.64 -1.30 17.45
CA ARG A 81 -22.01 -0.85 17.21
C ARG A 81 -21.98 0.60 16.70
N PRO A 82 -22.62 0.92 15.56
CA PRO A 82 -22.64 2.28 15.04
C PRO A 82 -23.26 3.27 16.03
N THR A 83 -22.64 4.43 16.19
CA THR A 83 -23.15 5.56 16.98
C THR A 83 -23.17 6.85 16.14
N PRO A 84 -24.07 7.82 16.42
CA PRO A 84 -24.09 9.10 15.71
C PRO A 84 -22.81 9.93 15.86
N ASP A 85 -22.02 9.67 16.91
CA ASP A 85 -20.79 10.39 17.22
C ASP A 85 -19.54 9.68 16.66
N ASP A 86 -19.71 8.59 15.92
CA ASP A 86 -18.59 7.88 15.30
C ASP A 86 -17.85 8.81 14.31
N PRO A 87 -16.50 8.80 14.29
CA PRO A 87 -15.74 9.50 13.26
C PRO A 87 -16.22 9.11 11.87
N TYR A 88 -16.29 10.07 10.95
CA TYR A 88 -16.77 9.83 9.59
C TYR A 88 -16.04 8.65 8.93
N GLU A 89 -14.71 8.55 9.07
CA GLU A 89 -13.95 7.43 8.50
C GLU A 89 -14.25 6.06 9.12
N VAL A 90 -14.67 5.99 10.39
CA VAL A 90 -15.11 4.72 11.01
C VAL A 90 -16.42 4.26 10.37
N THR A 91 -17.37 5.19 10.18
CA THR A 91 -18.61 4.91 9.44
C THR A 91 -18.31 4.47 8.02
N ARG A 92 -17.43 5.20 7.32
CA ARG A 92 -17.00 4.88 5.95
C ARG A 92 -16.30 3.53 5.84
N ALA A 93 -15.47 3.16 6.82
CA ALA A 93 -14.83 1.85 6.86
C ALA A 93 -15.83 0.71 6.97
N ARG A 94 -16.93 0.88 7.74
CA ARG A 94 -18.00 -0.12 7.81
C ARG A 94 -18.75 -0.26 6.48
N GLU A 95 -19.02 0.85 5.77
CA GLU A 95 -19.61 0.80 4.42
C GLU A 95 -18.72 0.06 3.42
N LEU A 96 -17.42 0.38 3.41
CA LEU A 96 -16.44 -0.30 2.56
C LEU A 96 -16.30 -1.78 2.93
N ASN A 97 -16.39 -2.13 4.21
CA ASN A 97 -16.40 -3.52 4.66
C ASN A 97 -17.69 -4.27 4.25
N GLN A 98 -18.82 -3.59 4.14
CA GLN A 98 -20.04 -4.18 3.58
C GLN A 98 -19.93 -4.37 2.06
N LEU A 99 -19.29 -3.43 1.35
CA LEU A 99 -19.12 -3.48 -0.10
C LEU A 99 -18.07 -4.51 -0.54
N LEU A 100 -16.87 -4.44 0.05
CA LEU A 100 -15.67 -5.17 -0.36
C LEU A 100 -15.41 -6.40 0.52
N GLY A 101 -15.97 -6.43 1.73
CA GLY A 101 -15.81 -7.51 2.69
C GLY A 101 -17.04 -8.43 2.75
N PRO A 102 -17.47 -8.87 3.94
CA PRO A 102 -16.86 -8.56 5.23
C PRO A 102 -15.45 -9.13 5.36
N LYS A 103 -14.55 -8.39 6.02
CA LYS A 103 -13.19 -8.81 6.33
C LYS A 103 -13.17 -10.19 6.98
N ALA A 104 -12.20 -11.01 6.59
CA ALA A 104 -12.06 -12.40 7.02
C ALA A 104 -13.29 -13.29 6.74
N SER A 105 -14.11 -12.96 5.73
CA SER A 105 -15.24 -13.76 5.27
C SER A 105 -14.98 -14.35 3.88
N GLY A 106 -15.56 -15.52 3.59
CA GLY A 106 -15.60 -16.07 2.22
C GLY A 106 -16.35 -15.18 1.22
N ARG A 107 -17.16 -14.23 1.71
CA ARG A 107 -17.87 -13.21 0.91
C ARG A 107 -17.02 -11.97 0.60
N ALA A 108 -15.81 -11.84 1.14
CA ALA A 108 -14.94 -10.74 0.76
C ALA A 108 -14.56 -10.79 -0.72
N PHE A 109 -14.22 -9.64 -1.29
CA PHE A 109 -13.58 -9.54 -2.59
C PHE A 109 -12.30 -10.37 -2.59
N ASP A 110 -11.95 -10.90 -3.76
CA ASP A 110 -10.80 -11.77 -3.93
C ASP A 110 -9.50 -10.96 -3.87
N PHE A 111 -9.53 -9.74 -4.41
CA PHE A 111 -8.39 -8.81 -4.43
C PHE A 111 -8.83 -7.34 -4.35
N VAL A 112 -8.10 -6.53 -3.57
CA VAL A 112 -8.20 -5.05 -3.58
C VAL A 112 -6.83 -4.45 -3.88
N LEU A 113 -6.76 -3.65 -4.95
CA LEU A 113 -5.63 -2.79 -5.26
C LEU A 113 -5.92 -1.38 -4.74
N ASP A 114 -5.16 -0.91 -3.75
CA ASP A 114 -5.36 0.41 -3.14
C ASP A 114 -4.27 1.40 -3.57
N LEU A 115 -4.67 2.54 -4.13
CA LEU A 115 -3.77 3.50 -4.78
C LEU A 115 -3.39 4.64 -3.84
N HIS A 116 -2.09 4.83 -3.61
CA HIS A 116 -1.54 5.84 -2.71
C HIS A 116 -0.51 6.74 -3.41
N ASN A 117 -0.35 7.94 -2.86
CA ASN A 117 0.79 8.81 -3.17
C ASN A 117 1.49 9.25 -1.89
N THR A 118 2.81 9.38 -1.98
CA THR A 118 3.66 9.88 -0.89
C THR A 118 4.46 11.09 -1.34
N THR A 119 4.75 12.00 -0.40
CA THR A 119 5.69 13.10 -0.63
C THR A 119 7.15 12.64 -0.58
N ALA A 120 7.43 11.46 -0.02
CA ALA A 120 8.76 10.86 0.05
C ALA A 120 9.23 10.35 -1.32
N ASN A 121 10.54 10.24 -1.53
CA ASN A 121 11.12 9.84 -2.81
C ASN A 121 11.16 8.31 -2.97
N MET A 122 10.03 7.65 -2.73
CA MET A 122 9.95 6.20 -2.72
C MET A 122 9.98 5.56 -4.12
N GLY A 123 9.78 6.34 -5.18
CA GLY A 123 9.62 5.81 -6.52
C GLY A 123 8.33 5.00 -6.65
N THR A 124 8.42 3.79 -7.21
CA THR A 124 7.31 2.83 -7.20
C THR A 124 7.51 1.86 -6.06
N CYS A 125 6.59 1.84 -5.10
CA CYS A 125 6.61 0.91 -3.98
C CYS A 125 5.35 0.05 -3.96
N LEU A 126 5.55 -1.26 -3.78
CA LEU A 126 4.50 -2.25 -3.66
C LEU A 126 4.38 -2.64 -2.18
N ILE A 127 3.29 -2.23 -1.55
CA ILE A 127 3.06 -2.43 -0.12
C ILE A 127 2.17 -3.65 0.05
N ALA A 128 2.74 -4.72 0.62
CA ALA A 128 2.01 -5.94 0.92
C ALA A 128 2.02 -6.23 2.42
N LYS A 129 1.08 -7.05 2.87
CA LYS A 129 0.95 -7.40 4.27
C LYS A 129 2.14 -8.20 4.79
N SER A 130 2.47 -9.32 4.16
CA SER A 130 3.55 -10.20 4.60
C SER A 130 4.13 -11.02 3.45
N SER A 131 5.28 -11.66 3.68
CA SER A 131 5.90 -12.58 2.72
C SER A 131 5.08 -13.86 2.48
N HIS A 132 4.06 -14.11 3.29
CA HIS A 132 3.14 -15.23 3.14
C HIS A 132 2.00 -14.96 2.15
N GLU A 133 1.85 -13.72 1.66
CA GLU A 133 0.89 -13.33 0.63
C GLU A 133 1.40 -13.77 -0.75
N VAL A 134 1.45 -15.08 -1.01
CA VAL A 134 2.10 -15.66 -2.19
C VAL A 134 1.62 -15.04 -3.50
N PHE A 135 0.30 -14.83 -3.65
CA PHE A 135 -0.26 -14.17 -4.84
C PHE A 135 0.29 -12.75 -5.03
N ALA A 136 0.29 -11.94 -3.97
CA ALA A 136 0.84 -10.59 -4.02
C ALA A 136 2.33 -10.59 -4.33
N MET A 137 3.11 -11.55 -3.82
CA MET A 137 4.54 -11.67 -4.12
C MET A 137 4.80 -11.98 -5.59
N HIS A 138 4.04 -12.90 -6.20
CA HIS A 138 4.12 -13.16 -7.65
C HIS A 138 3.73 -11.93 -8.47
N LEU A 139 2.71 -11.20 -8.05
CA LEU A 139 2.31 -9.94 -8.68
C LEU A 139 3.44 -8.90 -8.60
N CYS A 140 4.07 -8.74 -7.43
CA CYS A 140 5.21 -7.84 -7.27
C CYS A 140 6.37 -8.21 -8.20
N ARG A 141 6.70 -9.50 -8.26
CA ARG A 141 7.75 -10.00 -9.17
C ARG A 141 7.40 -9.75 -10.63
N HIS A 142 6.13 -9.93 -11.02
CA HIS A 142 5.70 -9.66 -12.38
C HIS A 142 5.89 -8.18 -12.74
N LEU A 143 5.50 -7.25 -11.87
CA LEU A 143 5.72 -5.81 -12.09
C LEU A 143 7.20 -5.46 -12.20
N GLN A 144 8.06 -6.02 -11.34
CA GLN A 144 9.52 -5.83 -11.41
C GLN A 144 10.11 -6.32 -12.74
N LEU A 145 9.60 -7.43 -13.28
CA LEU A 145 10.08 -7.99 -14.55
C LEU A 145 9.58 -7.21 -15.77
N GLN A 146 8.38 -6.64 -15.71
CA GLN A 146 7.82 -5.81 -16.78
C GLN A 146 8.50 -4.44 -16.88
N TYR A 147 8.98 -3.91 -15.75
CA TYR A 147 9.57 -2.57 -15.67
C TYR A 147 10.92 -2.57 -14.94
N PRO A 148 11.95 -3.24 -15.49
CA PRO A 148 13.27 -3.33 -14.86
C PRO A 148 13.97 -1.97 -14.69
N GLU A 149 13.58 -0.97 -15.47
CA GLU A 149 14.05 0.41 -15.37
C GLU A 149 13.38 1.21 -14.23
N LEU A 150 12.24 0.74 -13.72
CA LEU A 150 11.58 1.35 -12.57
C LEU A 150 12.09 0.69 -11.29
N SER A 151 12.56 1.50 -10.34
CA SER A 151 12.72 1.03 -8.97
C SER A 151 11.34 0.64 -8.43
N CYS A 152 11.11 -0.67 -8.30
CA CYS A 152 9.85 -1.27 -7.86
C CYS A 152 10.10 -2.08 -6.59
N GLN A 153 10.18 -1.37 -5.46
CA GLN A 153 10.56 -1.94 -4.17
C GLN A 153 9.36 -2.56 -3.46
N VAL A 154 9.56 -3.71 -2.81
CA VAL A 154 8.51 -4.38 -2.04
C VAL A 154 8.66 -4.07 -0.56
N PHE A 155 7.65 -3.44 0.03
CA PHE A 155 7.59 -3.13 1.45
C PHE A 155 6.53 -3.99 2.13
N LEU A 156 6.93 -4.74 3.16
CA LEU A 156 6.06 -5.63 3.92
C LEU A 156 5.74 -5.00 5.27
N TYR A 157 4.52 -4.50 5.44
CA TYR A 157 4.20 -3.62 6.56
C TYR A 157 3.88 -4.34 7.87
N GLN A 158 3.36 -5.57 7.83
CA GLN A 158 2.79 -6.20 9.03
C GLN A 158 3.86 -6.83 9.90
N ARG A 159 3.85 -6.50 11.20
CA ARG A 159 4.64 -7.21 12.21
C ARG A 159 3.88 -8.45 12.70
N SER A 160 4.62 -9.45 13.16
CA SER A 160 4.04 -10.71 13.65
C SER A 160 3.04 -10.45 14.79
N GLY A 161 1.80 -10.92 14.63
CA GLY A 161 0.75 -10.80 15.65
C GLY A 161 -0.11 -9.54 15.60
N GLU A 162 0.22 -8.57 14.74
CA GLU A 162 -0.60 -7.35 14.58
C GLU A 162 -1.83 -7.61 13.72
N GLU A 163 -2.95 -6.95 14.04
CA GLU A 163 -4.11 -6.93 13.14
C GLU A 163 -3.89 -5.92 12.02
N SER A 164 -4.16 -6.30 10.77
CA SER A 164 -4.15 -5.36 9.64
C SER A 164 -5.21 -4.29 9.83
N TYR A 165 -4.87 -3.04 9.55
CA TYR A 165 -5.75 -1.88 9.72
C TYR A 165 -6.03 -1.13 8.42
N ASN A 166 -5.40 -1.55 7.32
CA ASN A 166 -5.46 -0.91 6.00
C ASN A 166 -6.72 -1.33 5.23
N LEU A 167 -7.12 -0.51 4.26
CA LEU A 167 -8.32 -0.75 3.44
C LEU A 167 -8.25 -2.04 2.63
N ASP A 168 -7.11 -2.32 2.01
CA ASP A 168 -6.89 -3.53 1.20
C ASP A 168 -7.05 -4.82 2.01
N SER A 169 -6.85 -4.75 3.34
CA SER A 169 -7.01 -5.89 4.24
C SER A 169 -8.45 -6.36 4.46
N VAL A 170 -9.43 -5.64 3.91
CA VAL A 170 -10.84 -6.07 3.88
C VAL A 170 -11.05 -7.24 2.93
N ALA A 171 -10.30 -7.31 1.84
CA ALA A 171 -10.36 -8.40 0.88
C ALA A 171 -9.59 -9.64 1.35
N LYS A 172 -9.73 -10.74 0.62
CA LYS A 172 -8.98 -11.98 0.87
C LYS A 172 -7.47 -11.78 0.65
N ASN A 173 -7.13 -10.99 -0.37
CA ASN A 173 -5.77 -10.56 -0.70
C ASN A 173 -5.81 -9.07 -1.08
N GLY A 174 -4.68 -8.40 -1.01
CA GLY A 174 -4.59 -6.99 -1.41
C GLY A 174 -3.17 -6.52 -1.63
N LEU A 175 -3.05 -5.35 -2.25
CA LEU A 175 -1.78 -4.67 -2.47
C LEU A 175 -2.01 -3.15 -2.44
N GLY A 176 -1.15 -2.44 -1.70
CA GLY A 176 -1.00 -0.99 -1.83
C GLY A 176 -0.03 -0.66 -2.95
N LEU A 177 -0.46 0.19 -3.90
CA LEU A 177 0.40 0.74 -4.94
C LEU A 177 0.75 2.18 -4.57
N GLU A 178 1.96 2.38 -4.07
CA GLU A 178 2.47 3.64 -3.54
C GLU A 178 3.43 4.29 -4.54
N LEU A 179 3.15 5.53 -4.95
CA LEU A 179 4.01 6.27 -5.87
C LEU A 179 4.35 7.66 -5.33
N GLY A 180 5.65 7.94 -5.24
CA GLY A 180 6.20 9.24 -4.88
C GLY A 180 7.52 9.55 -5.59
N PRO A 181 8.01 10.80 -5.47
CA PRO A 181 7.43 11.87 -4.68
C PRO A 181 6.34 12.64 -5.45
N GLN A 182 5.21 12.87 -4.81
CA GLN A 182 4.15 13.75 -5.30
C GLN A 182 3.58 14.59 -4.15
N PRO A 183 3.61 15.93 -4.22
CA PRO A 183 2.98 16.76 -3.20
C PRO A 183 1.48 16.47 -3.08
N GLN A 184 0.97 16.48 -1.85
CA GLN A 184 -0.47 16.36 -1.58
C GLN A 184 -1.23 17.49 -2.30
N GLY A 185 -2.39 17.17 -2.88
CA GLY A 185 -3.18 18.14 -3.66
C GLY A 185 -2.64 18.46 -5.06
N VAL A 186 -1.48 17.91 -5.44
CA VAL A 186 -0.88 18.11 -6.77
C VAL A 186 -1.01 16.82 -7.60
N LEU A 187 -1.51 16.95 -8.83
CA LEU A 187 -1.55 15.87 -9.81
C LEU A 187 -0.41 16.05 -10.81
N ARG A 188 0.59 15.17 -10.77
CA ARG A 188 1.65 15.16 -11.78
C ARG A 188 1.33 14.17 -12.89
N ALA A 189 1.49 14.59 -14.14
CA ALA A 189 1.13 13.79 -15.32
C ALA A 189 1.98 12.50 -15.45
N ASP A 190 3.26 12.56 -15.07
CA ASP A 190 4.19 11.41 -15.08
C ASP A 190 3.79 10.35 -14.06
N ILE A 191 3.48 10.75 -12.82
CA ILE A 191 3.04 9.84 -11.75
C ILE A 191 1.65 9.27 -12.07
N PHE A 192 0.71 10.11 -12.55
CA PHE A 192 -0.61 9.66 -12.96
C PHE A 192 -0.54 8.59 -14.06
N SER A 193 0.23 8.86 -15.12
CA SER A 193 0.36 7.93 -16.26
C SER A 193 1.04 6.64 -15.83
N ARG A 194 2.11 6.72 -15.02
CA ARG A 194 2.79 5.55 -14.47
C ARG A 194 1.84 4.71 -13.61
N MET A 195 1.09 5.32 -12.69
CA MET A 195 0.13 4.60 -11.85
C MET A 195 -0.93 3.89 -12.71
N ARG A 196 -1.48 4.57 -13.72
CA ARG A 196 -2.45 3.98 -14.66
C ARG A 196 -1.89 2.76 -15.38
N THR A 197 -0.67 2.85 -15.88
CA THR A 197 0.04 1.73 -16.54
C THR A 197 0.23 0.56 -15.57
N LEU A 198 0.71 0.82 -14.35
CA LEU A 198 0.92 -0.23 -13.34
C LEU A 198 -0.39 -0.90 -12.95
N VAL A 199 -1.50 -0.15 -12.81
CA VAL A 199 -2.83 -0.73 -12.58
C VAL A 199 -3.22 -1.67 -13.73
N ALA A 200 -3.03 -1.27 -14.99
CA ALA A 200 -3.31 -2.14 -16.13
C ALA A 200 -2.50 -3.44 -16.07
N THR A 201 -1.21 -3.37 -15.72
CA THR A 201 -0.35 -4.55 -15.56
C THR A 201 -0.79 -5.45 -14.41
N VAL A 202 -1.30 -4.89 -13.30
CA VAL A 202 -1.89 -5.68 -12.21
C VAL A 202 -3.10 -6.47 -12.72
N LEU A 203 -3.98 -5.83 -13.48
CA LEU A 203 -5.16 -6.50 -14.04
C LEU A 203 -4.79 -7.57 -15.07
N ASP A 204 -3.75 -7.33 -15.88
CA ASP A 204 -3.21 -8.31 -16.82
C ASP A 204 -2.63 -9.53 -16.08
N PHE A 205 -1.92 -9.32 -14.97
CA PHE A 205 -1.42 -10.41 -14.13
C PHE A 205 -2.56 -11.25 -13.54
N ILE A 206 -3.62 -10.62 -13.05
CA ILE A 206 -4.80 -11.33 -12.55
C ILE A 206 -5.47 -12.14 -13.67
N GLU A 207 -5.55 -11.58 -14.89
CA GLU A 207 -6.06 -12.31 -16.05
C GLU A 207 -5.18 -13.52 -16.39
N LEU A 208 -3.86 -13.39 -16.41
CA LEU A 208 -2.93 -14.51 -16.62
C LEU A 208 -3.14 -15.62 -15.59
N PHE A 209 -3.31 -15.24 -14.32
CA PHE A 209 -3.62 -16.19 -13.25
C PHE A 209 -4.96 -16.90 -13.50
N ASN A 210 -6.01 -16.15 -13.83
CA ASN A 210 -7.34 -16.69 -14.11
C ASN A 210 -7.37 -17.63 -15.33
N GLN A 211 -6.49 -17.42 -16.32
CA GLN A 211 -6.30 -18.31 -17.47
C GLN A 211 -5.54 -19.60 -17.13
N GLY A 212 -5.11 -19.78 -15.88
CA GLY A 212 -4.41 -20.98 -15.42
C GLY A 212 -2.91 -20.95 -15.69
N THR A 213 -2.30 -19.76 -15.82
CA THR A 213 -0.84 -19.64 -15.91
C THR A 213 -0.21 -20.19 -14.63
N ALA A 214 0.78 -21.07 -14.77
CA ALA A 214 1.60 -21.51 -13.66
C ALA A 214 2.79 -20.55 -13.46
N PHE A 215 3.07 -20.19 -12.21
CA PHE A 215 4.17 -19.30 -11.86
C PHE A 215 5.20 -20.06 -11.00
N PRO A 216 6.45 -20.17 -11.45
CA PRO A 216 7.49 -20.93 -10.75
C PRO A 216 7.90 -20.24 -9.45
N ALA A 217 8.42 -21.02 -8.50
CA ALA A 217 9.02 -20.48 -7.28
C ALA A 217 10.23 -19.58 -7.63
N PHE A 218 10.47 -18.57 -6.80
CA PHE A 218 11.58 -17.65 -6.97
C PHE A 218 12.06 -17.13 -5.60
N GLU A 219 13.22 -16.49 -5.59
CA GLU A 219 13.68 -15.70 -4.45
C GLU A 219 13.47 -14.22 -4.73
N MET A 220 13.10 -13.46 -3.71
CA MET A 220 12.97 -12.02 -3.80
C MET A 220 13.48 -11.30 -2.57
N GLU A 221 13.89 -10.07 -2.81
CA GLU A 221 14.24 -9.12 -1.76
C GLU A 221 13.00 -8.28 -1.41
N ALA A 222 12.82 -8.00 -0.12
CA ALA A 222 11.85 -7.02 0.36
C ALA A 222 12.39 -6.27 1.58
N TYR A 223 11.67 -5.22 1.96
CA TYR A 223 11.95 -4.40 3.11
C TYR A 223 10.85 -4.60 4.15
N ARG A 224 11.22 -4.81 5.42
CA ARG A 224 10.24 -4.90 6.52
C ARG A 224 10.61 -3.93 7.65
N PRO A 225 9.63 -3.33 8.35
CA PRO A 225 9.88 -2.31 9.35
C PRO A 225 10.52 -2.90 10.61
N VAL A 226 11.62 -2.30 11.05
CA VAL A 226 12.32 -2.62 12.31
C VAL A 226 12.16 -1.53 13.36
N GLY A 227 11.78 -0.32 12.94
CA GLY A 227 11.62 0.82 13.84
C GLY A 227 11.00 2.02 13.14
N VAL A 228 10.68 3.05 13.91
CA VAL A 228 10.31 4.38 13.41
C VAL A 228 11.16 5.39 14.15
N VAL A 229 11.56 6.45 13.45
CA VAL A 229 12.29 7.57 14.05
C VAL A 229 11.41 8.80 13.91
N ASP A 230 11.11 9.46 15.03
CA ASP A 230 10.39 10.75 15.04
C ASP A 230 11.35 11.89 14.67
N PHE A 231 10.78 13.02 14.28
CA PHE A 231 11.50 14.27 14.16
C PHE A 231 12.08 14.70 15.52
N PRO A 232 13.20 15.43 15.53
CA PRO A 232 13.64 16.12 16.73
C PRO A 232 12.60 17.17 17.13
N ARG A 233 12.20 17.15 18.40
CA ARG A 233 11.17 18.04 18.95
C ARG A 233 11.66 18.78 20.18
N THR A 234 11.13 19.97 20.36
CA THR A 234 11.20 20.75 21.61
C THR A 234 10.36 20.09 22.70
N GLU A 235 10.53 20.49 23.96
CA GLU A 235 9.70 20.04 25.08
C GLU A 235 8.19 20.30 24.86
N ALA A 236 7.85 21.33 24.07
CA ALA A 236 6.48 21.68 23.70
C ALA A 236 5.92 20.81 22.55
N GLY A 237 6.68 19.85 22.02
CA GLY A 237 6.27 18.97 20.92
C GLY A 237 6.41 19.56 19.51
N ASN A 238 6.81 20.83 19.37
CA ASN A 238 7.13 21.46 18.09
C ASN A 238 8.44 20.93 17.52
N LEU A 239 8.59 20.93 16.20
CA LEU A 239 9.83 20.56 15.53
C LEU A 239 11.00 21.44 16.01
N ALA A 240 12.13 20.80 16.29
CA ALA A 240 13.41 21.45 16.59
C ALA A 240 14.41 21.32 15.43
N GLY A 241 14.06 20.56 14.40
CA GLY A 241 14.85 20.30 13.20
C GLY A 241 14.02 19.55 12.16
N THR A 242 14.66 19.22 11.03
CA THR A 242 14.05 18.43 9.95
C THR A 242 15.04 17.39 9.42
N VAL A 243 14.58 16.52 8.52
CA VAL A 243 15.43 15.52 7.85
C VAL A 243 16.67 16.19 7.25
N HIS A 244 17.85 15.62 7.54
CA HIS A 244 19.12 16.15 7.08
C HIS A 244 19.22 16.08 5.54
N PRO A 245 19.83 17.08 4.86
CA PRO A 245 19.93 17.09 3.39
C PRO A 245 20.63 15.87 2.76
N GLN A 246 21.51 15.19 3.50
CA GLN A 246 22.15 13.96 3.03
C GLN A 246 21.27 12.72 3.15
N LEU A 247 20.18 12.78 3.93
CA LEU A 247 19.19 11.71 4.05
C LEU A 247 17.94 11.99 3.19
N GLN A 248 17.57 13.26 3.01
CA GLN A 248 16.43 13.67 2.19
C GLN A 248 16.46 13.01 0.82
N ASP A 249 15.31 12.50 0.39
CA ASP A 249 15.09 11.83 -0.89
C ASP A 249 15.90 10.53 -1.11
N ARG A 250 16.47 9.92 -0.06
CA ARG A 250 17.25 8.68 -0.14
C ARG A 250 16.51 7.45 0.36
N ASP A 251 15.20 7.38 0.13
CA ASP A 251 14.40 6.20 0.44
C ASP A 251 15.02 4.93 -0.17
N PHE A 252 14.98 3.83 0.58
CA PHE A 252 15.58 2.52 0.26
C PHE A 252 17.11 2.50 0.10
N GLN A 253 17.82 3.61 0.34
CA GLN A 253 19.28 3.63 0.35
C GLN A 253 19.82 3.24 1.74
N PRO A 254 21.02 2.62 1.82
CA PRO A 254 21.59 2.23 3.11
C PRO A 254 21.95 3.45 3.97
N LEU A 255 21.47 3.45 5.22
CA LEU A 255 21.82 4.39 6.28
C LEU A 255 22.71 3.70 7.30
N GLN A 256 23.97 4.14 7.40
CA GLN A 256 24.98 3.57 8.30
C GLN A 256 25.01 4.31 9.65
N PRO A 257 25.38 3.61 10.75
CA PRO A 257 25.65 4.25 12.04
C PRO A 257 26.61 5.45 11.90
N GLY A 258 26.27 6.55 12.57
CA GLY A 258 27.04 7.80 12.52
C GLY A 258 26.74 8.72 11.33
N ALA A 259 25.91 8.31 10.36
CA ALA A 259 25.48 9.20 9.27
C ALA A 259 24.49 10.27 9.77
N PRO A 260 24.50 11.50 9.23
CA PRO A 260 23.60 12.56 9.66
C PRO A 260 22.17 12.32 9.17
N ILE A 261 21.21 12.36 10.10
CA ILE A 261 19.78 12.07 9.85
C ILE A 261 18.87 13.26 10.06
N PHE A 262 19.23 14.20 10.94
CA PHE A 262 18.52 15.46 11.11
C PHE A 262 19.44 16.66 11.11
N GLN A 263 18.94 17.77 10.58
CA GLN A 263 19.52 19.09 10.76
C GLN A 263 18.63 19.87 11.72
N MET A 264 19.16 20.21 12.89
CA MET A 264 18.49 21.05 13.88
C MET A 264 18.40 22.49 13.36
N PHE A 265 17.38 23.24 13.78
CA PHE A 265 17.27 24.67 13.46
C PHE A 265 18.39 25.51 14.09
N SER A 266 19.06 24.98 15.11
CA SER A 266 20.30 25.54 15.68
C SER A 266 21.52 25.40 14.75
N GLY A 267 21.43 24.56 13.71
CA GLY A 267 22.53 24.23 12.80
C GLY A 267 23.34 22.99 13.21
N GLU A 268 23.00 22.34 14.33
CA GLU A 268 23.60 21.06 14.74
C GLU A 268 23.05 19.88 13.93
N ASP A 269 23.92 18.94 13.57
CA ASP A 269 23.52 17.69 12.93
C ASP A 269 23.31 16.60 13.98
N LEU A 270 22.17 15.91 13.91
CA LEU A 270 21.95 14.69 14.67
C LEU A 270 22.29 13.48 13.82
N LEU A 271 23.08 12.56 14.40
CA LEU A 271 23.57 11.38 13.73
C LEU A 271 22.71 10.16 14.03
N TYR A 272 22.75 9.18 13.13
CA TYR A 272 22.10 7.91 13.34
C TYR A 272 22.83 7.07 14.39
N GLU A 273 22.19 6.85 15.53
CA GLU A 273 22.75 6.09 16.66
C GLU A 273 22.43 4.58 16.64
N GLY A 274 21.83 4.07 15.56
CA GLY A 274 21.52 2.64 15.45
C GLY A 274 22.78 1.77 15.39
N GLU A 275 22.65 0.51 15.79
CA GLU A 275 23.80 -0.43 15.84
C GLU A 275 24.18 -1.01 14.48
N SER A 276 23.29 -0.94 13.49
CA SER A 276 23.45 -1.58 12.18
C SER A 276 22.87 -0.74 11.05
N THR A 277 23.30 -1.06 9.82
CA THR A 277 22.77 -0.43 8.60
C THR A 277 21.29 -0.75 8.44
N VAL A 278 20.48 0.29 8.22
CA VAL A 278 19.06 0.18 7.88
C VAL A 278 18.78 0.82 6.52
N TYR A 279 17.55 0.67 6.03
CA TYR A 279 17.10 1.26 4.77
C TYR A 279 15.86 2.14 5.09
N PRO A 280 16.03 3.45 5.25
CA PRO A 280 14.93 4.34 5.58
C PRO A 280 13.91 4.41 4.45
N VAL A 281 12.61 4.48 4.78
CA VAL A 281 11.51 4.66 3.83
C VAL A 281 10.48 5.64 4.39
N PHE A 282 9.64 6.19 3.51
CA PHE A 282 8.73 7.29 3.82
C PHE A 282 9.47 8.47 4.46
N ILE A 283 10.67 8.76 3.95
CA ILE A 283 11.48 9.86 4.46
C ILE A 283 10.75 11.16 4.21
N ASN A 284 10.42 11.86 5.29
CA ASN A 284 9.79 13.17 5.27
C ASN A 284 8.37 13.17 4.65
N GLU A 285 7.59 12.11 4.91
CA GLU A 285 6.18 12.07 4.50
C GLU A 285 5.34 13.11 5.25
N ALA A 286 4.69 14.01 4.51
CA ALA A 286 3.89 15.10 5.08
C ALA A 286 2.79 14.62 6.04
N ALA A 287 2.12 13.50 5.72
CA ALA A 287 1.08 12.91 6.56
C ALA A 287 1.61 12.31 7.88
N TYR A 288 2.92 12.14 8.04
CA TYR A 288 3.54 11.43 9.15
C TYR A 288 4.09 12.35 10.25
N TYR A 289 4.09 13.67 10.01
CA TYR A 289 4.44 14.67 11.01
C TYR A 289 3.55 14.59 12.27
N GLU A 290 2.24 14.39 12.10
CA GLU A 290 1.28 14.20 13.21
C GLU A 290 1.45 12.84 13.91
N LYS A 291 2.05 11.87 13.21
CA LYS A 291 2.20 10.48 13.68
C LYS A 291 3.50 10.25 14.43
N GLY A 292 4.34 11.28 14.52
CA GLY A 292 5.66 11.18 15.15
C GLY A 292 6.62 10.31 14.34
N VAL A 293 6.56 10.37 12.99
CA VAL A 293 7.41 9.55 12.12
C VAL A 293 8.06 10.44 11.06
N ALA A 294 9.37 10.66 11.19
CA ALA A 294 10.19 11.28 10.16
C ALA A 294 10.59 10.29 9.05
N PHE A 295 10.87 9.05 9.44
CA PHE A 295 11.07 7.93 8.52
C PHE A 295 10.85 6.60 9.25
N VAL A 296 10.51 5.57 8.48
CA VAL A 296 10.44 4.19 8.95
C VAL A 296 11.79 3.52 8.69
N GLN A 297 12.38 2.90 9.71
CA GLN A 297 13.57 2.08 9.53
C GLN A 297 13.17 0.71 9.04
N THR A 298 13.81 0.22 7.99
CA THR A 298 13.60 -1.14 7.50
C THR A 298 14.89 -1.93 7.44
N GLU A 299 14.76 -3.25 7.53
CA GLU A 299 15.81 -4.17 7.10
C GLU A 299 15.45 -4.75 5.73
N LYS A 300 16.46 -4.92 4.89
CA LYS A 300 16.36 -5.64 3.62
C LYS A 300 16.66 -7.11 3.84
N PHE A 301 15.81 -7.99 3.35
CA PHE A 301 15.99 -9.43 3.50
C PHE A 301 15.52 -10.19 2.25
N THR A 302 16.07 -11.38 2.06
CA THR A 302 15.71 -12.30 0.97
C THR A 302 14.90 -13.45 1.50
N PHE A 303 13.88 -13.87 0.75
CA PHE A 303 13.06 -15.04 1.08
C PHE A 303 12.59 -15.76 -0.18
N THR A 304 12.26 -17.04 -0.02
CA THR A 304 11.71 -17.87 -1.09
C THR A 304 10.19 -17.71 -1.16
N VAL A 305 9.69 -17.43 -2.36
CA VAL A 305 8.26 -17.43 -2.69
C VAL A 305 7.91 -18.77 -3.33
N PRO A 306 6.97 -19.53 -2.75
CA PRO A 306 6.53 -20.81 -3.34
C PRO A 306 5.94 -20.62 -4.74
N ALA A 307 6.00 -21.68 -5.55
CA ALA A 307 5.33 -21.71 -6.84
C ALA A 307 3.81 -21.58 -6.68
N MET A 308 3.18 -20.93 -7.64
CA MET A 308 1.72 -20.87 -7.78
C MET A 308 1.34 -21.77 -8.97
N PRO A 309 0.82 -22.99 -8.73
CA PRO A 309 0.48 -23.91 -9.80
C PRO A 309 -0.67 -23.37 -10.64
N ALA A 310 -0.80 -23.90 -11.87
CA ALA A 310 -1.96 -23.63 -12.71
C ALA A 310 -3.26 -23.97 -11.96
N LEU A 311 -4.31 -23.16 -12.17
CA LEU A 311 -5.64 -23.47 -11.69
C LEU A 311 -6.10 -24.80 -12.27
N THR A 312 -6.51 -25.74 -11.42
CA THR A 312 -7.13 -26.98 -11.89
C THR A 312 -8.43 -26.65 -12.63
N PRO A 313 -8.68 -27.20 -13.84
CA PRO A 313 -9.94 -27.01 -14.53
C PRO A 313 -11.09 -27.40 -13.60
N ALA A 314 -12.13 -26.57 -13.50
CA ALA A 314 -13.35 -26.98 -12.83
C ALA A 314 -13.86 -28.26 -13.52
N PRO A 315 -14.29 -29.30 -12.78
CA PRO A 315 -14.88 -30.47 -13.39
C PRO A 315 -16.07 -30.01 -14.26
N SER A 316 -16.04 -30.39 -15.55
CA SER A 316 -17.17 -30.14 -16.45
C SER A 316 -18.43 -30.68 -15.79
N PRO A 317 -19.55 -29.93 -15.74
CA PRO A 317 -20.79 -30.48 -15.27
C PRO A 317 -21.11 -31.68 -16.17
N ALA A 318 -21.27 -32.85 -15.55
CA ALA A 318 -21.69 -34.05 -16.25
C ALA A 318 -23.00 -33.71 -16.98
N SER A 319 -22.97 -33.83 -18.30
CA SER A 319 -24.12 -33.71 -19.20
C SER A 319 -25.19 -34.74 -18.89
#